data_AF-A0A2L2YYM3-F1
#
_entry.id   AF-A0A2L2YYM3-F1
#
_cell.length_a   1.000
_cell.length_b   1.000
_cell.length_c   1.000
_cell.angle_alpha   90.00
_cell.angle_beta   90.00
_cell.angle_gamma   90.00
#
_symmetry.space_group_name_H-M   'P 1'
#
loop_
_entity.id
_entity.type
_entity.pdbx_description
1 polymer ?
#
loop_
_entity_poly.entity_id
_entity_poly.type
_entity_poly.pdbx_seq_one_letter_code
_entity_poly.pdbx_strand_id
1 'polypeptide(L)'
;KLNLHNIGLLAGSVSMILEKLSEFEKLKESFEEGEVLVKKANEYGESAGNNLGYIGRDRIQSELELLNSNLESLNILVNDLELGLKRCHDIWSQYEAALSEFRTWVTDTQNEVKPYIESNPEISDAERLQKLKEIQNLIKEHKHDADSLNAVCETLVEVSSFTPCRDEVLSLSGEYASLNSIVSDTITKLEKYILNQGDFKEACNEFTQWYDHNKAVFDSNCDIKGDQEALENRLKNFKSLNS
;
A
#
# COMPACT_ATOMS: atom_id res chain seq x y z
N LYS A 1 9.61 -15.16 29.13
CA LYS A 1 10.75 -15.11 28.16
C LYS A 1 10.42 -16.10 27.06
N LEU A 2 10.03 -15.62 25.88
CA LEU A 2 9.82 -16.47 24.70
C LEU A 2 11.14 -17.19 24.40
N ASN A 3 11.15 -18.52 24.46
CA ASN A 3 12.34 -19.32 24.26
C ASN A 3 12.76 -19.26 22.79
N LEU A 4 14.00 -18.84 22.55
CA LEU A 4 14.66 -18.73 21.25
C LEU A 4 14.67 -20.03 20.42
N HIS A 5 14.25 -21.16 20.99
CA HIS A 5 14.10 -22.43 20.27
C HIS A 5 12.92 -22.43 19.28
N ASN A 6 11.87 -21.63 19.50
CA ASN A 6 10.69 -21.60 18.62
C ASN A 6 10.91 -20.80 17.32
N ILE A 7 11.93 -19.92 17.27
CA ILE A 7 12.19 -19.05 16.11
C ILE A 7 12.61 -19.87 14.88
N GLY A 8 13.31 -21.00 15.06
CA GLY A 8 13.69 -21.88 13.95
C GLY A 8 12.50 -22.67 13.35
N LEU A 9 11.47 -22.94 14.17
CA LEU A 9 10.27 -23.64 13.73
C LEU A 9 9.30 -22.73 12.98
N LEU A 10 9.24 -21.44 13.29
CA LEU A 10 8.36 -20.50 12.58
C LEU A 10 9.01 -19.88 11.34
N ALA A 11 10.27 -20.20 11.05
CA ALA A 11 10.97 -19.62 9.90
C ALA A 11 10.52 -20.22 8.56
N GLY A 12 10.29 -19.38 7.55
CA GLY A 12 10.10 -19.82 6.16
C GLY A 12 8.97 -19.13 5.39
N SER A 13 8.81 -19.55 4.13
CA SER A 13 7.70 -19.11 3.27
C SER A 13 6.36 -19.65 3.75
N VAL A 14 5.25 -19.08 3.28
CA VAL A 14 3.89 -19.55 3.62
C VAL A 14 3.72 -21.07 3.39
N SER A 15 4.30 -21.61 2.31
CA SER A 15 4.26 -23.04 2.00
C SER A 15 4.97 -23.89 3.06
N MET A 16 6.11 -23.42 3.58
CA MET A 16 6.82 -24.10 4.67
C MET A 16 6.02 -24.05 5.97
N ILE A 17 5.33 -22.94 6.26
CA ILE A 17 4.48 -22.83 7.45
C ILE A 17 3.29 -23.78 7.36
N LEU A 18 2.66 -23.90 6.19
CA LEU A 18 1.56 -24.85 5.95
C LEU A 18 2.02 -26.31 6.07
N GLU A 19 3.19 -26.64 5.54
CA GLU A 19 3.78 -27.98 5.68
C GLU A 19 4.02 -28.31 7.16
N LYS A 20 4.66 -27.39 7.90
CA LYS A 20 4.91 -27.54 9.34
C LYS A 20 3.62 -27.65 10.17
N LEU A 21 2.57 -26.91 9.81
CA LEU A 21 1.25 -27.05 10.45
C LEU A 21 0.68 -28.46 10.23
N SER A 22 0.75 -28.99 9.01
CA SER A 22 0.27 -30.34 8.71
C SER A 22 1.07 -31.43 9.42
N GLU A 23 2.40 -31.28 9.50
CA GLU A 23 3.24 -32.21 10.29
C GLU A 23 2.93 -32.14 11.78
N PHE A 24 2.70 -30.93 12.30
CA PHE A 24 2.35 -30.70 13.70
C PHE A 24 0.99 -31.32 14.06
N GLU A 25 -0.01 -31.23 13.18
CA GLU A 25 -1.31 -31.89 13.38
C GLU A 25 -1.17 -33.42 13.51
N LYS A 26 -0.34 -34.04 12.67
CA LYS A 26 -0.03 -35.49 12.79
C LYS A 26 0.71 -35.83 14.07
N LEU A 27 1.66 -34.97 14.48
CA LEU A 27 2.40 -35.16 15.73
C LEU A 27 1.47 -35.07 16.96
N LYS A 28 0.46 -34.19 16.90
CA LYS A 28 -0.54 -34.01 17.94
C LYS A 28 -1.39 -35.27 18.17
N GLU A 29 -1.75 -35.99 17.11
CA GLU A 29 -2.44 -37.30 17.23
C GLU A 29 -1.59 -38.31 18.01
N SER A 30 -0.28 -38.41 17.71
CA SER A 30 0.64 -39.27 18.46
C SER A 30 0.84 -38.83 19.92
N PHE A 31 0.64 -37.55 20.21
CA PHE A 31 0.77 -37.01 21.56
C PHE A 31 -0.41 -37.42 22.45
N GLU A 32 -1.64 -37.46 21.92
CA GLU A 32 -2.81 -37.98 22.62
C GLU A 32 -2.63 -39.44 23.07
N GLU A 33 -1.97 -40.26 22.24
CA GLU A 33 -1.60 -41.63 22.62
C GLU A 33 -0.63 -41.65 23.82
N GLY A 34 0.32 -40.71 23.86
CA GLY A 34 1.28 -40.53 24.96
C GLY A 34 0.59 -40.21 26.28
N GLU A 35 -0.41 -39.31 26.28
CA GLU A 35 -1.20 -38.98 27.47
C GLU A 35 -1.93 -40.21 28.02
N VAL A 36 -2.50 -41.04 27.13
CA VAL A 36 -3.16 -42.30 27.51
C VAL A 36 -2.18 -43.28 28.14
N LEU A 37 -0.95 -43.37 27.62
CA LEU A 37 0.09 -44.24 28.19
C LEU A 37 0.55 -43.78 29.58
N VAL A 38 0.73 -42.48 29.78
CA VAL A 38 1.06 -41.92 31.09
C VAL A 38 -0.05 -42.17 32.09
N LYS A 39 -1.32 -42.03 31.69
CA LYS A 39 -2.46 -42.37 32.54
C LYS A 39 -2.45 -43.84 32.98
N LYS A 40 -2.21 -44.77 32.05
CA LYS A 40 -2.07 -46.20 32.37
C LYS A 40 -0.88 -46.48 33.29
N ALA A 41 0.25 -45.81 33.07
CA ALA A 41 1.43 -45.95 33.92
C ALA A 41 1.14 -45.52 35.36
N ASN A 42 0.41 -44.42 35.56
CA ASN A 42 -0.06 -43.99 36.87
C ASN A 42 -0.97 -45.05 37.53
N GLU A 43 -1.97 -45.57 36.82
CA GLU A 43 -2.90 -46.60 37.33
C GLU A 43 -2.15 -47.87 37.78
N TYR A 44 -1.20 -48.36 36.98
CA TYR A 44 -0.40 -49.54 37.33
C TYR A 44 0.59 -49.26 38.45
N GLY A 45 1.21 -48.08 38.47
CA GLY A 45 2.14 -47.67 39.51
C GLY A 45 1.47 -47.55 40.88
N GLU A 46 0.28 -46.96 40.95
CA GLU A 46 -0.53 -46.90 42.19
C GLU A 46 -0.88 -48.31 42.69
N SER A 47 -1.35 -49.19 41.79
CA SER A 47 -1.68 -50.57 42.13
C SER A 47 -0.47 -51.37 42.63
N ALA A 48 0.70 -51.21 42.00
CA ALA A 48 1.94 -51.84 42.43
C ALA A 48 2.43 -51.29 43.78
N GLY A 49 2.37 -49.97 43.99
CA GLY A 49 2.77 -49.31 45.23
C GLY A 49 1.93 -49.70 46.46
N ASN A 50 0.69 -50.15 46.24
CA ASN A 50 -0.17 -50.69 47.30
C ASN A 50 0.29 -52.06 47.83
N ASN A 51 1.06 -52.81 47.06
CA ASN A 51 1.52 -54.17 47.39
C ASN A 51 3.00 -54.24 47.81
N LEU A 52 3.69 -53.09 47.86
CA LEU A 52 5.12 -52.98 48.15
C LEU A 52 5.41 -52.33 49.52
N GLY A 53 6.59 -52.61 50.07
CA GLY A 53 7.11 -51.90 51.25
C GLY A 53 7.50 -50.44 50.92
N TYR A 54 7.75 -49.65 51.96
CA TYR A 54 8.01 -48.20 51.87
C TYR A 54 8.98 -47.79 50.76
N ILE A 55 10.15 -48.43 50.67
CA ILE A 55 11.19 -48.11 49.67
C ILE A 55 10.69 -48.34 48.23
N GLY A 56 9.92 -49.43 48.01
CA GLY A 56 9.39 -49.74 46.69
C GLY A 56 8.29 -48.77 46.26
N ARG A 57 7.44 -48.35 47.20
CA ARG A 57 6.40 -47.33 46.97
C ARG A 57 7.02 -45.97 46.65
N ASP A 58 8.00 -45.52 47.45
CA ASP A 58 8.68 -44.24 47.27
C ASP A 58 9.35 -44.13 45.89
N ARG A 59 10.02 -45.21 45.45
CA ARG A 59 10.64 -45.25 44.12
C ARG A 59 9.61 -45.14 42.98
N ILE A 60 8.52 -45.89 43.05
CA ILE A 60 7.46 -45.83 42.02
C ILE A 60 6.84 -44.43 41.99
N GLN A 61 6.56 -43.85 43.16
CA GLN A 61 6.00 -42.50 43.27
C GLN A 61 6.92 -41.46 42.60
N SER A 62 8.22 -41.51 42.86
CA SER A 62 9.19 -40.59 42.24
C SER A 62 9.26 -40.75 40.71
N GLU A 63 9.20 -41.99 40.19
CA GLU A 63 9.17 -42.25 38.74
C GLU A 63 7.88 -41.72 38.09
N LEU A 64 6.73 -41.87 38.76
CA LEU A 64 5.45 -41.31 38.30
C LEU A 64 5.46 -39.77 38.31
N GLU A 65 6.01 -39.15 39.35
CA GLU A 65 6.15 -37.69 39.42
C GLU A 65 7.02 -37.15 38.28
N LEU A 66 8.15 -37.81 37.99
CA LEU A 66 9.00 -37.44 36.86
C LEU A 66 8.28 -37.61 35.52
N LEU A 67 7.56 -38.73 35.34
CA LEU A 67 6.80 -38.99 34.11
C LEU A 67 5.72 -37.92 33.88
N ASN A 68 4.93 -37.59 34.91
CA ASN A 68 3.90 -36.57 34.84
C ASN A 68 4.51 -35.17 34.60
N SER A 69 5.65 -34.85 35.22
CA SER A 69 6.36 -33.59 34.98
C SER A 69 6.87 -33.46 33.54
N ASN A 70 7.36 -34.56 32.96
CA ASN A 70 7.79 -34.58 31.57
C ASN A 70 6.62 -34.41 30.61
N LEU A 71 5.48 -35.05 30.89
CA LEU A 71 4.26 -34.90 30.10
C LEU A 71 3.77 -33.45 30.13
N GLU A 72 3.70 -32.83 31.31
CA GLU A 72 3.30 -31.44 31.46
C GLU A 72 4.23 -30.50 30.66
N SER A 73 5.54 -30.71 30.78
CA SER A 73 6.52 -29.91 30.04
C SER A 73 6.36 -30.05 28.52
N LEU A 74 6.10 -31.27 28.04
CA LEU A 74 5.86 -31.52 26.63
C LEU A 74 4.54 -30.89 26.16
N ASN A 75 3.49 -30.94 26.99
CA ASN A 75 2.21 -30.29 26.74
C ASN A 75 2.36 -28.78 26.54
N ILE A 76 3.14 -28.11 27.38
CA ILE A 76 3.44 -26.69 27.24
C ILE A 76 4.14 -26.41 25.90
N LEU A 77 5.15 -27.21 25.53
CA LEU A 77 5.88 -27.04 24.29
C LEU A 77 5.01 -27.24 23.04
N VAL A 78 4.14 -28.25 23.04
CA VAL A 78 3.21 -28.54 21.95
C VAL A 78 2.23 -27.37 21.79
N ASN A 79 1.61 -26.91 22.87
CA ASN A 79 0.69 -25.77 22.83
C ASN A 79 1.37 -24.47 22.36
N ASP A 80 2.58 -24.18 22.86
CA ASP A 80 3.35 -23.00 22.45
C ASP A 80 3.70 -23.04 20.95
N LEU A 81 4.05 -24.21 20.42
CA LEU A 81 4.34 -24.40 19.00
C LEU A 81 3.07 -24.25 18.15
N GLU A 82 1.94 -24.82 18.57
CA GLU A 82 0.65 -24.69 17.88
C GLU A 82 0.23 -23.23 17.75
N LEU A 83 0.28 -22.50 18.86
CA LEU A 83 -0.06 -21.08 18.90
C LEU A 83 0.89 -20.25 18.03
N GLY A 84 2.19 -20.57 18.05
CA GLY A 84 3.19 -19.93 17.21
C GLY A 84 2.93 -20.13 15.72
N LEU A 85 2.67 -21.38 15.30
CA LEU A 85 2.42 -21.72 13.90
C LEU A 85 1.13 -21.08 13.38
N LYS A 86 0.04 -21.14 14.17
CA LYS A 86 -1.23 -20.48 13.82
C LYS A 86 -1.07 -18.97 13.69
N ARG A 87 -0.39 -18.33 14.65
CA ARG A 87 -0.10 -16.90 14.57
C ARG A 87 0.72 -16.54 13.34
N CYS A 88 1.75 -17.33 13.03
CA CYS A 88 2.59 -17.10 11.84
C CYS A 88 1.76 -17.23 10.55
N HIS A 89 0.88 -18.23 10.48
CA HIS A 89 -0.04 -18.42 9.37
C HIS A 89 -1.01 -17.24 9.22
N ASP A 90 -1.62 -16.78 10.31
CA ASP A 90 -2.56 -15.65 10.28
C ASP A 90 -1.88 -14.35 9.82
N ILE A 91 -0.62 -14.13 10.19
CA ILE A 91 0.16 -12.97 9.73
C ILE A 91 0.49 -13.10 8.24
N TRP A 92 0.84 -14.30 7.77
CA TRP A 92 1.01 -14.56 6.34
C TRP A 92 -0.26 -14.26 5.55
N SER A 93 -1.43 -14.73 6.01
CA SER A 93 -2.70 -14.44 5.34
C SER A 93 -3.02 -12.94 5.31
N GLN A 94 -2.73 -12.20 6.39
CA GLN A 94 -2.88 -10.75 6.43
C GLN A 94 -1.94 -10.05 5.44
N TYR A 95 -0.68 -10.49 5.37
CA TYR A 95 0.30 -9.97 4.41
C TYR A 95 -0.15 -10.18 2.97
N GLU A 96 -0.55 -11.41 2.61
CA GLU A 96 -0.98 -11.73 1.25
C GLU A 96 -2.24 -10.96 0.85
N ALA A 97 -3.21 -10.83 1.76
CA ALA A 97 -4.41 -10.04 1.52
C ALA A 97 -4.10 -8.56 1.30
N ALA A 98 -3.34 -7.93 2.21
CA ALA A 98 -2.97 -6.52 2.12
C ALA A 98 -2.12 -6.23 0.87
N LEU A 99 -1.19 -7.14 0.54
CA LEU A 99 -0.36 -7.04 -0.65
C LEU A 99 -1.20 -7.12 -1.93
N SER A 100 -2.11 -8.09 -2.01
CA SER A 100 -2.99 -8.25 -3.16
C SER A 100 -3.91 -7.06 -3.34
N GLU A 101 -4.54 -6.58 -2.26
CA GLU A 101 -5.44 -5.44 -2.27
C GLU A 101 -4.72 -4.17 -2.74
N PHE A 102 -3.56 -3.87 -2.15
CA PHE A 102 -2.79 -2.69 -2.51
C PHE A 102 -2.25 -2.78 -3.95
N ARG A 103 -1.80 -3.96 -4.39
CA ARG A 103 -1.33 -4.19 -5.77
C ARG A 103 -2.46 -3.98 -6.78
N THR A 104 -3.65 -4.50 -6.51
CA THR A 104 -4.83 -4.30 -7.36
C THR A 104 -5.17 -2.81 -7.44
N TRP A 105 -5.23 -2.13 -6.29
CA TRP A 105 -5.53 -0.70 -6.25
C TRP A 105 -4.50 0.14 -7.04
N VAL A 106 -3.20 -0.13 -6.88
CA VAL A 106 -2.14 0.56 -7.66
C VAL A 106 -2.36 0.34 -9.16
N THR A 107 -2.63 -0.90 -9.57
CA THR A 107 -2.84 -1.27 -10.99
C THR A 107 -4.08 -0.59 -11.56
N ASP A 108 -5.19 -0.61 -10.83
CA ASP A 108 -6.45 0.00 -11.26
C ASP A 108 -6.31 1.51 -11.39
N THR A 109 -5.65 2.15 -10.40
CA THR A 109 -5.39 3.60 -10.44
C THR A 109 -4.45 3.97 -11.59
N GLN A 110 -3.43 3.14 -11.88
CA GLN A 110 -2.56 3.32 -13.05
C GLN A 110 -3.33 3.26 -14.37
N ASN A 111 -4.29 2.33 -14.48
CA ASN A 111 -5.14 2.21 -15.66
C ASN A 111 -6.12 3.39 -15.78
N GLU A 112 -6.70 3.84 -14.66
CA GLU A 112 -7.62 4.98 -14.62
C GLU A 112 -6.92 6.28 -15.00
N VAL A 113 -5.69 6.51 -14.54
CA VAL A 113 -4.97 7.77 -14.80
C VAL A 113 -4.44 7.86 -16.23
N LYS A 114 -4.15 6.72 -16.86
CA LYS A 114 -3.51 6.62 -18.19
C LYS A 114 -4.14 7.53 -19.26
N PRO A 115 -5.47 7.51 -19.53
CA PRO A 115 -6.09 8.36 -20.55
C PRO A 115 -6.00 9.87 -20.27
N TYR A 116 -5.76 10.27 -19.02
CA TYR A 116 -5.63 11.67 -18.63
C TYR A 116 -4.18 12.18 -18.68
N ILE A 117 -3.21 11.27 -18.60
CA ILE A 117 -1.79 11.57 -18.80
C ILE A 117 -1.45 11.56 -20.29
N GLU A 118 -1.94 10.55 -21.02
CA GLU A 118 -1.83 10.46 -22.48
C GLU A 118 -2.82 11.44 -23.10
N SER A 119 -2.38 12.69 -23.30
CA SER A 119 -3.18 13.82 -23.84
C SER A 119 -4.19 13.40 -24.92
N ASN A 120 -5.41 13.05 -24.49
CA ASN A 120 -6.48 12.60 -25.38
C ASN A 120 -7.21 13.84 -25.93
N PRO A 121 -7.21 14.06 -27.26
CA PRO A 121 -7.86 15.24 -27.86
C PRO A 121 -9.37 15.27 -27.69
N GLU A 122 -10.02 14.17 -27.29
CA GLU A 122 -11.46 14.14 -26.99
C GLU A 122 -11.81 14.67 -25.59
N ILE A 123 -10.82 14.85 -24.71
CA ILE A 123 -11.01 15.30 -23.32
C ILE A 123 -10.53 16.74 -23.19
N SER A 124 -11.36 17.65 -22.68
CA SER A 124 -10.94 19.03 -22.46
C SER A 124 -9.86 19.13 -21.38
N ASP A 125 -8.97 20.12 -21.48
CA ASP A 125 -7.91 20.31 -20.47
C ASP A 125 -8.48 20.58 -19.06
N ALA A 126 -9.65 21.20 -18.97
CA ALA A 126 -10.35 21.43 -17.70
C ALA A 126 -10.85 20.12 -17.07
N GLU A 127 -11.49 19.25 -17.85
CA GLU A 127 -11.93 17.93 -17.38
C GLU A 127 -10.73 17.06 -16.99
N ARG A 128 -9.66 17.11 -17.79
CA ARG A 128 -8.42 16.37 -17.53
C ARG A 128 -7.77 16.82 -16.22
N LEU A 129 -7.71 18.13 -15.97
CA LEU A 129 -7.19 18.69 -14.72
C LEU A 129 -8.04 18.28 -13.51
N GLN A 130 -9.37 18.36 -13.63
CA GLN A 130 -10.28 17.97 -12.56
C GLN A 130 -10.07 16.49 -12.19
N LYS A 131 -10.07 15.59 -13.19
CA LYS A 131 -9.91 14.15 -12.96
C LYS A 131 -8.56 13.80 -12.35
N LEU A 132 -7.47 14.41 -12.83
CA LEU A 132 -6.15 14.20 -12.23
C LEU A 132 -6.09 14.64 -10.77
N LYS A 133 -6.76 15.75 -10.39
CA LYS A 133 -6.84 16.21 -8.99
C LYS A 133 -7.65 15.27 -8.10
N GLU A 134 -8.75 14.72 -8.61
CA GLU A 134 -9.54 13.69 -7.92
C GLU A 134 -8.67 12.45 -7.64
N ILE A 135 -7.97 11.95 -8.66
CA ILE A 135 -7.04 10.81 -8.54
C ILE A 135 -5.89 11.14 -7.57
N GLN A 136 -5.33 12.36 -7.61
CA GLN A 136 -4.27 12.77 -6.68
C GLN A 136 -4.74 12.73 -5.22
N ASN A 137 -5.98 13.10 -4.95
CA ASN A 137 -6.54 13.01 -3.60
C ASN A 137 -6.73 11.55 -3.18
N LEU A 138 -7.27 10.71 -4.06
CA LEU A 138 -7.39 9.27 -3.81
C LEU A 138 -6.03 8.64 -3.49
N ILE A 139 -4.99 8.97 -4.26
CA ILE A 139 -3.61 8.50 -4.00
C ILE A 139 -3.14 8.90 -2.59
N LYS A 140 -3.40 10.13 -2.17
CA LYS A 140 -3.02 10.61 -0.82
C LYS A 140 -3.79 9.89 0.28
N GLU A 141 -5.07 9.60 0.06
CA GLU A 141 -5.91 8.86 1.00
C GLU A 141 -5.38 7.44 1.19
N HIS A 142 -5.03 6.73 0.11
CA HIS A 142 -4.49 5.36 0.15
C HIS A 142 -3.03 5.25 0.62
N LYS A 143 -2.40 6.36 1.05
CA LYS A 143 -1.08 6.30 1.69
C LYS A 143 -1.08 5.41 2.94
N HIS A 144 -2.17 5.42 3.70
CA HIS A 144 -2.27 4.61 4.92
C HIS A 144 -2.23 3.10 4.63
N ASP A 145 -2.71 2.65 3.47
CA ASP A 145 -2.66 1.24 3.08
C ASP A 145 -1.23 0.80 2.76
N ALA A 146 -0.44 1.67 2.14
CA ALA A 146 0.99 1.43 1.94
C ALA A 146 1.73 1.31 3.28
N ASP A 147 1.42 2.18 4.24
CA ASP A 147 2.00 2.15 5.58
C ASP A 147 1.56 0.88 6.35
N SER A 148 0.30 0.48 6.19
CA SER A 148 -0.28 -0.75 6.77
C SER A 148 0.40 -2.01 6.22
N LEU A 149 0.56 -2.10 4.90
CA LEU A 149 1.27 -3.21 4.24
C LEU A 149 2.71 -3.33 4.75
N ASN A 150 3.42 -2.19 4.88
CA ASN A 150 4.76 -2.17 5.46
C ASN A 150 4.78 -2.69 6.90
N ALA A 151 3.82 -2.28 7.74
CA ALA A 151 3.74 -2.74 9.13
C ALA A 151 3.47 -4.26 9.24
N VAL A 152 2.57 -4.78 8.40
CA VAL A 152 2.29 -6.23 8.33
C VAL A 152 3.50 -7.00 7.82
N CYS A 153 4.23 -6.47 6.83
CA CYS A 153 5.47 -7.04 6.33
C CYS A 153 6.56 -7.12 7.42
N GLU A 154 6.77 -6.06 8.19
CA GLU A 154 7.74 -6.08 9.29
C GLU A 154 7.34 -7.09 10.37
N THR A 155 6.05 -7.14 10.71
CA THR A 155 5.51 -8.15 11.64
C THR A 155 5.73 -9.57 11.11
N LEU A 156 5.56 -9.78 9.80
CA LEU A 156 5.82 -11.06 9.16
C LEU A 156 7.29 -11.44 9.25
N VAL A 157 8.22 -10.50 9.00
CA VAL A 157 9.65 -10.75 9.13
C VAL A 157 10.02 -11.10 10.57
N GLU A 158 9.44 -10.43 11.56
CA GLU A 158 9.70 -10.72 12.97
C GLU A 158 9.27 -12.14 13.36
N VAL A 159 8.13 -12.62 12.85
CA VAL A 159 7.58 -13.93 13.23
C VAL A 159 8.14 -15.07 12.36
N SER A 160 8.37 -14.83 11.07
CA SER A 160 8.75 -15.86 10.10
C SER A 160 10.21 -15.78 9.62
N SER A 161 10.96 -14.74 10.02
CA SER A 161 12.31 -14.46 9.49
C SER A 161 12.40 -14.42 7.94
N PHE A 162 11.26 -14.30 7.24
CA PHE A 162 11.19 -14.32 5.79
C PHE A 162 11.45 -12.91 5.24
N THR A 163 12.71 -12.56 5.03
CA THR A 163 13.08 -11.24 4.50
C THR A 163 12.68 -10.94 3.06
N PRO A 164 12.49 -11.91 2.13
CA PRO A 164 12.15 -11.58 0.74
C PRO A 164 10.82 -10.85 0.55
N CYS A 165 9.89 -10.91 1.51
CA CYS A 165 8.66 -10.11 1.45
C CYS A 165 8.93 -8.59 1.41
N ARG A 166 10.04 -8.13 2.00
CA ARG A 166 10.43 -6.71 1.96
C ARG A 166 10.69 -6.23 0.54
N ASP A 167 11.34 -7.04 -0.29
CA ASP A 167 11.66 -6.65 -1.67
C ASP A 167 10.39 -6.43 -2.50
N GLU A 168 9.37 -7.26 -2.27
CA GLU A 168 8.08 -7.13 -2.94
C GLU A 168 7.32 -5.86 -2.50
N VAL A 169 7.29 -5.60 -1.19
CA VAL A 169 6.67 -4.37 -0.65
C VAL A 169 7.42 -3.11 -1.11
N LEU A 170 8.76 -3.17 -1.18
CA LEU A 170 9.58 -2.08 -1.70
C LEU A 170 9.30 -1.81 -3.17
N SER A 171 9.18 -2.84 -4.00
CA SER A 171 8.81 -2.71 -5.41
C SER A 171 7.46 -2.01 -5.57
N LEU A 172 6.44 -2.50 -4.86
CA LEU A 172 5.09 -1.95 -4.94
C LEU A 172 5.01 -0.52 -4.38
N SER A 173 5.75 -0.22 -3.31
CA SER A 173 5.90 1.14 -2.79
C SER A 173 6.57 2.08 -3.79
N GLY A 174 7.53 1.58 -4.57
CA GLY A 174 8.16 2.30 -5.67
C GLY A 174 7.19 2.60 -6.81
N GLU A 175 6.35 1.65 -7.19
CA GLU A 175 5.30 1.82 -8.20
C GLU A 175 4.28 2.89 -7.76
N TYR A 176 3.83 2.83 -6.50
CA TYR A 176 2.98 3.85 -5.89
C TYR A 176 3.62 5.25 -5.90
N ALA A 177 4.89 5.36 -5.49
CA ALA A 177 5.60 6.64 -5.47
C ALA A 177 5.76 7.22 -6.89
N SER A 178 6.05 6.37 -7.87
CA SER A 178 6.13 6.75 -9.28
C SER A 178 4.78 7.27 -9.80
N LEU A 179 3.68 6.55 -9.53
CA LEU A 179 2.33 6.96 -9.88
C LEU A 179 2.00 8.35 -9.31
N ASN A 180 2.26 8.56 -8.01
CA ASN A 180 2.04 9.85 -7.36
C ASN A 180 2.86 10.98 -8.01
N SER A 181 4.14 10.73 -8.33
CA SER A 181 5.00 11.71 -9.01
C SER A 181 4.46 12.07 -10.39
N ILE A 182 4.10 11.07 -11.20
CA ILE A 182 3.59 11.27 -12.56
C ILE A 182 2.30 12.11 -12.53
N VAL A 183 1.37 11.78 -11.63
CA VAL A 183 0.11 12.53 -11.46
C VAL A 183 0.40 13.97 -11.06
N SER A 184 1.24 14.18 -10.05
CA SER A 184 1.58 15.52 -9.54
C SER A 184 2.27 16.39 -10.61
N ASP A 185 3.22 15.81 -11.35
CA ASP A 185 3.95 16.50 -12.41
C ASP A 185 3.02 16.86 -13.58
N THR A 186 2.10 15.95 -13.93
CA THR A 186 1.13 16.18 -15.01
C THR A 186 0.16 17.29 -14.65
N ILE A 187 -0.36 17.30 -13.42
CA ILE A 187 -1.21 18.39 -12.91
C ILE A 187 -0.47 19.72 -13.03
N THR A 188 0.75 19.81 -12.51
CA THR A 188 1.54 21.04 -12.51
C THR A 188 1.78 21.56 -13.93
N LYS A 189 2.12 20.66 -14.87
CA LYS A 189 2.32 21.01 -16.29
C LYS A 189 1.02 21.48 -16.94
N LEU A 190 -0.09 20.81 -16.66
CA LEU A 190 -1.40 21.12 -17.22
C LEU A 190 -1.94 22.46 -16.70
N GLU A 191 -1.80 22.75 -15.41
CA GLU A 191 -2.17 24.04 -14.82
C GLU A 191 -1.40 25.19 -15.48
N LYS A 192 -0.08 25.03 -15.65
CA LYS A 192 0.74 26.01 -16.35
C LYS A 192 0.34 26.19 -17.81
N TYR A 193 0.00 25.10 -18.49
CA TYR A 193 -0.46 25.15 -19.88
C TYR A 193 -1.78 25.92 -20.02
N ILE A 194 -2.76 25.61 -19.18
CA ILE A 194 -4.07 26.28 -19.18
C ILE A 194 -3.91 27.78 -18.88
N LEU A 195 -3.05 28.14 -17.91
CA LEU A 195 -2.74 29.53 -17.60
C LEU A 195 -2.16 30.26 -18.82
N ASN A 196 -1.11 29.71 -19.42
CA ASN A 196 -0.46 30.29 -20.60
C ASN A 196 -1.43 30.44 -21.79
N GLN A 197 -2.34 29.49 -21.99
CA GLN A 197 -3.38 29.60 -23.01
C GLN A 197 -4.35 30.76 -22.73
N GLY A 198 -4.71 30.96 -21.46
CA GLY A 198 -5.52 32.08 -21.01
C GLY A 198 -4.86 33.41 -21.34
N ASP A 199 -3.60 33.59 -20.90
CA ASP A 199 -2.81 34.79 -21.13
C ASP A 199 -2.63 35.08 -22.63
N PHE A 200 -2.36 34.05 -23.44
CA PHE A 200 -2.24 34.18 -24.89
C PHE A 200 -3.55 34.64 -25.54
N LYS A 201 -4.68 34.04 -25.12
CA LYS A 201 -6.00 34.40 -25.65
C LYS A 201 -6.36 35.84 -25.30
N GLU A 202 -6.02 36.29 -24.09
CA GLU A 202 -6.21 37.67 -23.66
C GLU A 202 -5.36 38.63 -24.51
N ALA A 203 -4.07 38.35 -24.69
CA ALA A 203 -3.19 39.17 -25.53
C ALA A 203 -3.66 39.22 -27.00
N CYS A 204 -4.16 38.10 -27.56
CA CYS A 204 -4.76 38.11 -28.89
C CYS A 204 -6.01 38.99 -28.95
N ASN A 205 -6.85 38.96 -27.92
CA ASN A 205 -8.06 39.78 -27.84
C ASN A 205 -7.70 41.27 -27.74
N GLU A 206 -6.73 41.64 -26.90
CA GLU A 206 -6.21 43.01 -26.79
C GLU A 206 -5.65 43.51 -28.13
N PHE A 207 -4.83 42.70 -28.81
CA PHE A 207 -4.31 43.04 -30.14
C PHE A 207 -5.43 43.22 -31.16
N THR A 208 -6.43 42.33 -31.16
CA THR A 208 -7.56 42.42 -32.09
C THR A 208 -8.35 43.70 -31.86
N GLN A 209 -8.66 44.03 -30.60
CA GLN A 209 -9.34 45.27 -30.25
C GLN A 209 -8.54 46.51 -30.63
N TRP A 210 -7.24 46.51 -30.37
CA TRP A 210 -6.34 47.58 -30.78
C TRP A 210 -6.34 47.73 -32.31
N TYR A 211 -6.22 46.63 -33.06
CA TYR A 211 -6.24 46.65 -34.52
C TYR A 211 -7.56 47.20 -35.06
N ASP A 212 -8.69 46.71 -34.58
CA ASP A 212 -10.02 47.14 -35.02
C ASP A 212 -10.26 48.62 -34.71
N HIS A 213 -9.83 49.08 -33.53
CA HIS A 213 -9.89 50.49 -33.15
C HIS A 213 -9.05 51.36 -34.11
N ASN A 214 -7.77 51.02 -34.31
CA ASN A 214 -6.87 51.78 -35.17
C ASN A 214 -7.35 51.78 -36.63
N LYS A 215 -7.89 50.66 -37.11
CA LYS A 215 -8.48 50.55 -38.44
C LYS A 215 -9.72 51.41 -38.58
N ALA A 216 -10.63 51.41 -37.61
CA ALA A 216 -11.80 52.27 -37.63
C ALA A 216 -11.43 53.77 -37.64
N VAL A 217 -10.42 54.17 -36.87
CA VAL A 217 -9.89 55.55 -36.90
C VAL A 217 -9.26 55.84 -38.27
N PHE A 218 -8.47 54.93 -38.83
CA PHE A 218 -7.89 55.10 -40.17
C PHE A 218 -8.97 55.28 -41.24
N ASP A 219 -9.95 54.37 -41.30
CA ASP A 219 -11.02 54.38 -42.29
C ASP A 219 -11.87 55.66 -42.18
N SER A 220 -12.12 56.15 -40.96
CA SER A 220 -12.88 57.39 -40.72
C SER A 220 -12.14 58.68 -41.09
N ASN A 221 -10.80 58.62 -41.19
CA ASN A 221 -9.95 59.79 -41.45
C ASN A 221 -9.25 59.73 -42.82
N CYS A 222 -9.45 58.67 -43.62
CA CYS A 222 -8.73 58.46 -44.89
C CYS A 222 -9.13 59.39 -46.05
N ASP A 223 -10.22 60.16 -45.91
CA ASP A 223 -10.65 61.11 -46.94
C ASP A 223 -9.73 62.35 -46.98
N ILE A 224 -9.33 62.73 -48.19
CA ILE A 224 -8.44 63.86 -48.48
C ILE A 224 -9.23 65.11 -48.89
N LYS A 225 -10.56 65.01 -48.98
CA LYS A 225 -11.46 66.11 -49.33
C LYS A 225 -12.01 66.77 -48.07
N GLY A 226 -12.06 68.10 -48.04
CA GLY A 226 -12.59 68.87 -46.93
C GLY A 226 -12.02 70.29 -46.89
N ASP A 227 -12.52 71.10 -45.96
CA ASP A 227 -11.92 72.38 -45.61
C ASP A 227 -10.66 72.20 -44.75
N GLN A 228 -9.93 73.29 -44.52
CA GLN A 228 -8.66 73.26 -43.77
C GLN A 228 -8.84 72.69 -42.34
N GLU A 229 -9.95 73.03 -41.68
CA GLU A 229 -10.24 72.56 -40.31
C GLU A 229 -10.50 71.05 -40.26
N ALA A 230 -11.23 70.49 -41.23
CA ALA A 230 -11.44 69.05 -41.34
C ALA A 230 -10.12 68.29 -41.61
N LEU A 231 -9.25 68.84 -42.46
CA LEU A 231 -7.93 68.24 -42.74
C LEU A 231 -6.99 68.31 -41.53
N GLU A 232 -6.99 69.42 -40.79
CA GLU A 232 -6.21 69.56 -39.55
C GLU A 232 -6.68 68.59 -38.45
N ASN A 233 -7.99 68.41 -38.29
CA ASN A 233 -8.54 67.45 -37.34
C ASN A 233 -8.20 65.99 -37.71
N ARG A 234 -8.30 65.62 -38.99
CA ARG A 234 -7.89 64.28 -39.46
C ARG A 234 -6.38 64.05 -39.26
N LEU A 235 -5.54 65.05 -39.54
CA LEU A 235 -4.10 64.97 -39.30
C LEU A 235 -3.79 64.78 -37.80
N LYS A 236 -4.55 65.46 -36.92
CA LYS A 236 -4.41 65.32 -35.47
C LYS A 236 -4.77 63.90 -35.01
N ASN A 237 -5.87 63.34 -35.54
CA ASN A 237 -6.29 61.96 -35.27
C ASN A 237 -5.28 60.92 -35.78
N PHE A 238 -4.66 61.15 -36.95
CA PHE A 238 -3.58 60.28 -37.45
C PHE A 238 -2.31 60.37 -36.59
N LYS A 239 -1.95 61.57 -36.13
CA LYS A 239 -0.79 61.73 -35.24
C LYS A 239 -0.98 61.01 -33.90
N SER A 240 -2.22 60.95 -33.38
CA SER A 240 -2.52 60.18 -32.17
C SER A 240 -2.51 58.67 -32.36
N LEU A 241 -2.55 58.14 -33.59
CA LEU A 241 -2.39 56.69 -33.86
C LEU A 241 -0.92 56.24 -33.80
N ASN A 242 0.03 57.18 -33.87
CA ASN A 242 1.46 56.91 -33.99
C ASN A 242 2.26 57.30 -32.73
N SER A 243 1.57 57.67 -31.64
CA SER A 243 2.13 57.92 -30.30
C SER A 243 1.66 56.83 -29.34
#